data_AF-A0A973P5R8-F1
#
_entry.id   AF-A0A973P5R8-F1
#
_cell.length_a   1.000
_cell.length_b   1.000
_cell.length_c   1.000
_cell.angle_alpha   90.00
_cell.angle_beta   90.00
_cell.angle_gamma   90.00
#
_symmetry.space_group_name_H-M   'P 1'
#
loop_
_entity.id
_entity.type
_entity.pdbx_description
1 polymer ?
#
loop_
_entity_poly.entity_id
_entity_poly.type
_entity_poly.pdbx_seq_one_letter_code
_entity_poly.pdbx_strand_id
1 'polypeptide(L)'
;MLSLSNFAKFVNAGCRPHQRTGTGSAPRSAAPSPRGPLVTSWDDQLKAVSTGAAAIATVAEAAHFYPWPNLVFIPIRDAPAVEWALAWRTATESPLIRAFAAAVTQPRPREA
;
A
#
# COMPACT_ATOMS: atom_id res chain seq x y z
N MET A 1 -7.16 12.00 14.43
CA MET A 1 -7.11 11.39 13.08
C MET A 1 -5.68 10.92 12.87
N LEU A 2 -5.44 9.61 12.93
CA LEU A 2 -4.10 9.04 12.76
C LEU A 2 -3.81 8.96 11.26
N SER A 3 -3.07 9.96 10.76
CA SER A 3 -2.58 10.05 9.39
C SER A 3 -1.32 9.19 9.27
N LEU A 4 -1.47 7.96 8.83
CA LEU A 4 -0.36 7.08 8.43
C LEU A 4 -0.46 6.91 6.93
N SER A 5 0.31 7.71 6.19
CA SER A 5 0.04 7.91 4.78
C SER A 5 1.30 7.94 3.94
N ASN A 6 1.36 6.98 3.03
CA ASN A 6 1.85 7.08 1.65
C ASN A 6 1.46 5.78 0.92
N PHE A 7 1.40 5.82 -0.41
CA PHE A 7 1.40 4.59 -1.19
C PHE A 7 2.85 4.09 -1.32
N ALA A 8 3.05 2.78 -1.27
CA ALA A 8 4.32 2.15 -1.57
C ALA A 8 4.15 1.19 -2.74
N LYS A 9 5.13 1.18 -3.65
CA LYS A 9 5.29 0.07 -4.59
C LYS A 9 6.10 -1.01 -3.93
N PHE A 10 5.65 -2.24 -4.08
CA PHE A 10 6.34 -3.42 -3.62
C PHE A 10 6.98 -4.12 -4.81
N VAL A 11 8.27 -4.42 -4.69
CA VAL A 11 9.06 -5.09 -5.73
C VAL A 11 9.97 -6.11 -5.06
N ASN A 12 10.20 -7.24 -5.71
CA ASN A 12 11.24 -8.18 -5.26
C ASN A 12 12.62 -7.54 -5.27
N ALA A 13 13.46 -7.78 -4.26
CA ALA A 13 14.85 -7.32 -4.26
C ALA A 13 15.69 -7.88 -5.44
N GLY A 14 15.36 -9.08 -5.91
CA GLY A 14 15.93 -9.69 -7.12
C GLY A 14 15.37 -9.13 -8.43
N CYS A 15 14.18 -8.53 -8.41
CA CYS A 15 13.64 -7.79 -9.54
C CYS A 15 14.21 -6.37 -9.54
N ARG A 16 15.25 -6.15 -10.34
CA ARG A 16 15.70 -4.77 -10.59
C ARG A 16 14.54 -4.01 -11.24
N PRO A 17 14.02 -2.92 -10.62
CA PRO A 17 13.11 -2.04 -11.35
C PRO A 17 13.90 -1.53 -12.55
N HIS A 18 13.42 -1.83 -13.76
CA HIS A 18 14.06 -1.40 -15.00
C HIS A 18 14.47 0.08 -14.86
N GLN A 19 15.77 0.37 -14.85
CA GLN A 19 16.27 1.74 -14.88
C GLN A 19 15.79 2.39 -16.17
N ARG A 20 14.88 3.36 -16.08
CA ARG A 20 14.50 4.18 -17.23
C ARG A 20 15.48 5.35 -17.31
N THR A 21 16.67 5.11 -17.83
CA THR A 21 17.60 6.16 -18.25
C THR A 21 17.07 6.83 -19.52
N GLY A 22 16.91 8.15 -19.49
CA GLY A 22 16.74 8.97 -20.71
C GLY A 22 15.82 10.18 -20.53
N THR A 23 16.42 11.36 -20.38
CA THR A 23 15.84 12.65 -20.78
C THR A 23 15.52 12.61 -22.27
N GLY A 24 14.24 12.53 -22.62
CA GLY A 24 13.78 12.53 -24.01
C GLY A 24 12.26 12.52 -24.07
N SER A 25 11.68 13.41 -24.88
CA SER A 25 10.24 13.58 -25.09
C SER A 25 9.49 12.24 -25.23
N ALA A 26 8.38 12.07 -24.50
CA ALA A 26 7.61 10.83 -24.48
C ALA A 26 7.16 10.38 -25.88
N PRO A 27 7.41 9.12 -26.31
CA PRO A 27 6.75 8.58 -27.47
C PRO A 27 5.31 8.14 -27.11
N ARG A 28 4.39 8.52 -27.99
CA ARG A 28 2.93 8.41 -27.91
C ARG A 28 2.41 6.98 -28.14
N SER A 29 3.07 5.98 -27.58
CA SER A 29 2.63 4.59 -27.61
C SER A 29 3.30 3.79 -26.50
N ALA A 30 2.78 3.88 -25.29
CA ALA A 30 3.11 2.89 -24.26
C ALA A 30 2.49 1.56 -24.71
N ALA A 31 3.31 0.59 -25.12
CA ALA A 31 2.83 -0.78 -25.29
C ALA A 31 2.21 -1.23 -23.95
N PRO A 32 1.08 -1.97 -23.97
CA PRO A 32 0.47 -2.45 -22.75
C PRO A 32 1.49 -3.26 -21.94
N SER A 33 1.68 -2.89 -20.68
CA SER A 33 2.47 -3.71 -19.76
C SER A 33 1.88 -5.13 -19.75
N PRO A 34 2.71 -6.19 -19.82
CA PRO A 34 2.23 -7.55 -19.63
C PRO A 34 1.37 -7.62 -18.38
N ARG A 35 0.15 -8.15 -18.51
CA ARG A 35 -0.71 -8.34 -17.34
C ARG A 35 -0.04 -9.38 -16.44
N GLY A 36 0.20 -8.99 -15.19
CA GLY A 36 0.67 -9.90 -14.16
C GLY A 36 -0.34 -11.01 -13.87
N PRO A 37 0.05 -11.99 -13.02
CA PRO A 37 -0.84 -13.06 -12.60
C PRO A 37 -2.12 -12.50 -11.97
N LEU A 38 -3.24 -13.20 -12.16
CA LEU A 38 -4.48 -12.89 -11.44
C LEU A 38 -4.26 -13.20 -9.96
N VAL A 39 -4.40 -12.17 -9.13
CA VAL A 39 -4.27 -12.25 -7.67
C VAL A 39 -5.58 -11.80 -7.05
N THR A 40 -6.12 -12.57 -6.12
CA THR A 40 -7.44 -12.30 -5.50
C THR A 40 -7.34 -12.00 -4.02
N SER A 41 -6.19 -12.30 -3.40
CA SER A 41 -5.94 -12.08 -1.99
C SER A 41 -4.66 -11.27 -1.77
N TRP A 42 -4.50 -10.78 -0.54
CA TRP A 42 -3.27 -10.13 -0.11
C TRP A 42 -2.07 -11.10 -0.10
N ASP A 43 -2.27 -12.33 0.36
CA ASP A 43 -1.21 -13.33 0.39
C ASP A 43 -0.75 -13.72 -1.02
N ASP A 44 -1.67 -13.79 -1.99
CA ASP A 44 -1.30 -14.06 -3.39
C ASP A 44 -0.50 -12.91 -3.99
N GLN A 45 -0.82 -11.67 -3.64
CA GLN A 45 -0.04 -10.50 -4.01
C GLN A 45 1.37 -10.56 -3.42
N LEU A 46 1.50 -10.86 -2.12
CA LEU A 46 2.80 -11.01 -1.47
C LEU A 46 3.62 -12.13 -2.12
N LYS A 47 3.01 -13.28 -2.40
CA LYS A 47 3.67 -14.39 -3.09
C LYS A 47 4.15 -13.98 -4.47
N ALA A 48 3.28 -13.37 -5.28
CA ALA A 48 3.61 -12.94 -6.64
C ALA A 48 4.78 -11.94 -6.67
N VAL A 49 4.85 -11.02 -5.71
CA VAL A 49 5.99 -10.10 -5.62
C VAL A 49 7.24 -10.82 -5.08
N SER A 50 7.10 -11.68 -4.09
CA SER A 50 8.23 -12.43 -3.49
C SER A 50 8.91 -13.44 -4.44
N THR A 51 8.22 -13.83 -5.52
CA THR A 51 8.77 -14.67 -6.60
C THR A 51 9.20 -13.85 -7.82
N GLY A 52 8.97 -12.54 -7.82
CA GLY A 52 9.31 -11.63 -8.91
C GLY A 52 8.33 -11.65 -10.09
N ALA A 53 7.16 -12.27 -9.93
CA ALA A 53 6.13 -12.33 -10.95
C ALA A 53 5.30 -11.03 -11.09
N ALA A 54 5.38 -10.13 -10.10
CA ALA A 54 4.63 -8.87 -10.11
C ALA A 54 5.31 -7.75 -9.31
N ALA A 55 4.85 -6.52 -9.55
CA ALA A 55 4.99 -5.39 -8.65
C ALA A 55 3.58 -4.86 -8.33
N ILE A 56 3.33 -4.48 -7.08
CA ILE A 56 2.01 -4.00 -6.63
C ILE A 56 2.13 -2.63 -5.97
N ALA A 57 1.09 -1.79 -6.06
CA ALA A 57 0.96 -0.60 -5.22
C ALA A 57 0.11 -0.94 -3.99
N THR A 58 0.54 -0.50 -2.82
CA THR A 58 -0.13 -0.79 -1.54
C THR A 58 0.02 0.38 -0.57
N VAL A 59 -0.57 0.27 0.62
CA VAL A 59 -0.37 1.20 1.74
C VAL A 59 1.03 1.08 2.32
N ALA A 60 1.62 2.21 2.73
CA ALA A 60 2.95 2.24 3.35
C ALA A 60 3.07 1.34 4.59
N GLU A 61 1.96 1.14 5.33
CA GLU A 61 1.94 0.32 6.53
C GLU A 61 2.37 -1.13 6.29
N ALA A 62 2.20 -1.63 5.06
CA ALA A 62 2.63 -2.98 4.70
C ALA A 62 4.13 -3.21 4.96
N ALA A 63 4.97 -2.17 4.90
CA ALA A 63 6.39 -2.24 5.23
C ALA A 63 6.67 -2.57 6.70
N HIS A 64 5.77 -2.19 7.59
CA HIS A 64 5.89 -2.49 9.02
C HIS A 64 5.53 -3.95 9.32
N PHE A 65 4.54 -4.50 8.61
CA PHE A 65 4.07 -5.88 8.85
C PHE A 65 4.86 -6.94 8.07
N TYR A 66 5.43 -6.56 6.92
CA TYR A 66 6.14 -7.49 6.04
C TYR A 66 7.58 -7.01 5.72
N PRO A 67 8.47 -6.89 6.74
CA PRO A 67 9.86 -6.50 6.54
C PRO A 67 10.69 -7.66 6.00
N TRP A 68 10.22 -8.35 4.96
CA TRP A 68 10.91 -9.50 4.40
C TRP A 68 12.11 -9.05 3.55
N PRO A 69 13.27 -9.71 3.67
CA PRO A 69 14.51 -9.26 3.06
C PRO A 69 14.51 -9.32 1.53
N ASN A 70 13.65 -10.15 0.93
CA ASN A 70 13.52 -10.29 -0.51
C ASN A 70 12.56 -9.27 -1.13
N LEU A 71 12.13 -8.26 -0.36
CA LEU A 71 11.16 -7.29 -0.80
C LEU A 71 11.62 -5.86 -0.55
N VAL A 72 11.28 -4.98 -1.48
CA VAL A 72 11.67 -3.58 -1.50
C VAL A 72 10.41 -2.73 -1.58
N PHE A 73 10.28 -1.80 -0.64
CA PHE A 73 9.21 -0.81 -0.60
C PHE A 73 9.71 0.52 -1.14
N ILE A 74 9.06 1.04 -2.18
CA ILE A 74 9.41 2.30 -2.83
C ILE A 74 8.26 3.29 -2.60
N PRO A 75 8.50 4.45 -1.95
CA PRO A 75 7.45 5.43 -1.71
C PRO A 75 6.96 6.05 -3.02
N ILE A 76 5.64 6.08 -3.21
CA ILE A 76 4.95 6.84 -4.25
C ILE A 76 4.65 8.22 -3.66
N ARG A 77 5.17 9.28 -4.30
CA ARG A 77 5.11 10.66 -3.77
C ARG A 77 4.09 11.55 -4.49
N ASP A 78 3.62 11.10 -5.65
CA ASP A 78 2.69 11.79 -6.55
C ASP A 78 1.26 11.26 -6.43
N ALA A 79 0.95 10.52 -5.36
CA ALA A 79 -0.39 10.01 -5.06
C ALA A 79 -0.89 10.59 -3.72
N PRO A 80 -2.21 10.85 -3.59
CA PRO A 80 -2.79 11.19 -2.30
C PRO A 80 -2.50 10.14 -1.23
N ALA A 81 -2.50 10.58 0.02
CA ALA A 81 -2.48 9.72 1.19
C ALA A 81 -3.60 8.68 1.16
N VAL A 82 -3.30 7.44 1.57
CA VAL A 82 -4.38 6.52 1.99
C VAL A 82 -4.81 6.91 3.40
N GLU A 83 -6.11 7.00 3.60
CA GLU A 83 -6.75 7.23 4.88
C GLU A 83 -7.60 6.02 5.27
N TRP A 84 -7.47 5.60 6.52
CA TRP A 84 -8.31 4.56 7.11
C TRP A 84 -9.46 5.20 7.87
N ALA A 85 -10.67 4.69 7.65
CA ALA A 85 -11.87 5.15 8.33
C ALA A 85 -12.62 3.97 8.96
N LEU A 86 -13.25 4.22 10.10
CA LEU A 86 -14.25 3.33 10.65
C LEU A 86 -15.57 3.58 9.90
N ALA A 87 -16.18 2.51 9.37
CA ALA A 87 -17.44 2.60 8.65
C ALA A 87 -18.45 1.60 9.24
N TRP A 88 -19.68 2.06 9.41
CA TRP A 88 -20.83 1.24 9.83
C TRP A 88 -22.10 1.75 9.15
N ARG A 89 -23.14 0.92 9.09
CA ARG A 89 -24.46 1.37 8.62
C ARG A 89 -25.08 2.27 9.68
N THR A 90 -25.63 3.41 9.27
CA THR A 90 -26.32 4.35 10.17
C THR A 90 -27.44 3.66 10.95
N ALA A 91 -28.19 2.76 10.31
CA ALA A 91 -29.28 2.00 10.93
C ALA A 91 -28.82 1.05 12.06
N THR A 92 -27.54 0.69 12.11
CA THR A 92 -26.96 -0.18 13.14
C THR A 92 -26.07 0.59 14.11
N GLU A 93 -26.08 1.91 14.07
CA GLU A 93 -25.30 2.74 14.98
C GLU A 93 -25.79 2.56 16.42
N SER A 94 -24.87 2.26 17.33
CA SER A 94 -25.16 2.01 18.74
C SER A 94 -24.22 2.80 19.65
N PRO A 95 -24.59 3.00 20.93
CA PRO A 95 -23.70 3.62 21.91
C PRO A 95 -22.33 2.92 22.00
N LEU A 96 -22.29 1.59 21.82
CA LEU A 96 -21.04 0.82 21.85
C LEU A 96 -20.14 1.14 20.65
N ILE A 97 -20.71 1.28 19.44
CA ILE A 97 -19.94 1.69 18.25
C ILE A 97 -19.38 3.10 18.44
N ARG A 98 -20.18 4.04 18.98
CA ARG A 98 -19.70 5.40 19.28
C ARG A 98 -18.59 5.39 20.32
N ALA A 99 -18.74 4.61 21.39
CA ALA A 99 -17.73 4.47 22.43
C ALA A 99 -16.42 3.88 21.88
N PHE A 100 -16.51 2.83 21.05
CA PHE A 100 -15.36 2.26 20.37
C PHE A 100 -14.67 3.27 19.46
N ALA A 101 -15.43 3.98 18.61
CA ALA A 101 -14.89 5.01 17.72
C ALA A 101 -14.19 6.12 18.51
N ALA A 102 -14.78 6.56 19.63
CA ALA A 102 -14.17 7.55 20.51
C ALA A 102 -12.87 7.03 21.13
N ALA A 103 -12.81 5.77 21.56
CA ALA A 103 -11.63 5.16 22.18
C ALA A 103 -10.46 5.03 21.19
N VAL A 104 -10.70 4.53 19.97
CA VAL A 104 -9.62 4.32 18.99
C VAL A 104 -9.18 5.59 18.26
N THR A 105 -9.95 6.67 18.38
CA THR A 105 -9.55 7.99 17.87
C THR A 105 -8.79 8.84 18.89
N GLN A 106 -8.72 8.39 20.16
CA GLN A 106 -7.87 9.06 21.14
C GLN A 106 -6.41 8.97 20.71
N PRO A 107 -5.66 10.09 20.74
CA PRO A 107 -4.23 10.04 20.52
C PRO A 107 -3.58 9.15 21.59
N ARG A 108 -2.74 8.20 21.16
CA ARG A 108 -1.93 7.41 22.10
C ARG A 108 -1.05 8.39 22.91
N PRO A 109 -1.01 8.29 24.25
CA PRO A 109 -0.09 9.09 25.06
C PRO A 109 1.34 8.89 24.54
N ARG A 110 2.07 9.98 24.32
CA ARG A 110 3.50 9.89 24.01
C ARG A 110 4.19 9.32 25.25
N GLU A 111 4.74 8.11 25.13
CA GLU A 111 5.69 7.59 26.11
C GLU A 111 6.91 8.53 26.08
N ALA A 112 7.26 9.06 27.25
CA ALA A 112 8.33 10.03 27.46
C ALA A 112 9.70 9.34 27.54
#